data_AF-A0AAU4UQ54-F1
#
_entry.id   AF-A0AAU4UQ54-F1
#
_cell.length_a   1.000
_cell.length_b   1.000
_cell.length_c   1.000
_cell.angle_alpha   90.00
_cell.angle_beta   90.00
_cell.angle_gamma   90.00
#
_symmetry.space_group_name_H-M   'P 1'
#
loop_
_entity.id
_entity.type
_entity.pdbx_description
1 polymer ?
#
loop_
_entity_poly.entity_id
_entity_poly.type
_entity_poly.pdbx_seq_one_letter_code
_entity_poly.pdbx_strand_id
1 'polypeptide(L)' 'MNENTAPEVVDRLTGLAPMCRIGRPEEVAEPVSFLACDRVGFSTGAVYDTSGGRAAC' A
#
# COMPACT_ATOMS: atom_id res chain seq x y z
N MET A 1 7.24 5.91 -7.50
CA MET A 1 6.68 6.19 -8.84
C MET A 1 7.85 6.37 -9.79
N ASN A 2 7.76 5.80 -10.99
CA ASN A 2 8.90 5.85 -11.91
C ASN A 2 8.96 7.20 -12.62
N GLU A 3 10.16 7.59 -13.02
CA GLU A 3 10.48 8.85 -13.71
C GLU A 3 9.65 9.11 -14.98
N ASN A 4 9.15 8.06 -15.64
CA ASN A 4 8.40 8.15 -16.90
C ASN A 4 6.87 8.18 -16.72
N THR A 5 6.37 8.38 -15.50
CA THR A 5 4.92 8.39 -15.25
C THR A 5 4.34 9.76 -15.58
N ALA A 6 3.43 9.83 -16.56
CA ALA A 6 2.76 11.08 -16.89
C ALA A 6 1.99 11.63 -15.66
N PRO A 7 2.03 12.96 -15.41
CA PRO A 7 1.44 13.57 -14.21
C PRO A 7 -0.09 13.34 -14.12
N GLU A 8 -0.78 13.33 -15.27
CA GLU A 8 -2.21 13.01 -15.35
C GLU A 8 -2.56 11.61 -14.80
N VAL A 9 -1.64 10.65 -14.95
CA VAL A 9 -1.80 9.29 -14.43
C VAL A 9 -1.62 9.30 -12.91
N VAL A 10 -0.68 10.08 -12.39
CA VAL A 10 -0.45 10.22 -10.95
C VAL A 10 -1.67 10.83 -10.26
N ASP A 11 -2.23 11.90 -10.84
CA ASP A 11 -3.43 12.56 -10.30
C ASP A 11 -4.63 11.61 -10.33
N ARG A 12 -4.83 10.90 -11.44
CA ARG A 12 -5.89 9.89 -11.54
C ARG A 12 -5.74 8.81 -10.46
N LEU A 13 -4.54 8.25 -10.29
CA LEU A 13 -4.28 7.19 -9.31
C LEU A 13 -4.48 7.68 -7.88
N THR A 14 -4.10 8.93 -7.60
CA THR A 14 -4.27 9.58 -6.31
C THR A 14 -5.75 9.73 -5.95
N GLY A 15 -6.59 10.13 -6.91
CA GLY A 15 -8.03 10.27 -6.71
C GLY A 15 -8.80 8.97 -6.52
N LEU A 16 -8.21 7.81 -6.85
CA LEU A 16 -8.84 6.50 -6.63
C LEU A 16 -8.68 5.98 -5.19
N ALA A 17 -7.69 6.47 -4.46
CA ALA A 17 -7.49 6.08 -3.06
C ALA A 17 -8.24 7.07 -2.15
N PRO A 18 -9.07 6.61 -1.21
CA PRO A 18 -9.71 7.46 -0.19
C PRO A 18 -8.75 8.36 0.58
N MET A 19 -7.50 7.93 0.77
CA MET A 19 -6.47 8.75 1.42
C MET A 19 -5.91 9.88 0.55
N CYS A 20 -6.34 10.01 -0.72
CA CYS A 20 -5.99 11.09 -1.66
C CYS A 20 -4.48 11.36 -1.75
N ARG A 21 -3.66 10.32 -1.64
CA ARG A 21 -2.20 10.41 -1.79
C ARG A 21 -1.61 9.10 -2.28
N ILE A 22 -0.44 9.19 -2.89
CA ILE A 22 0.39 8.02 -3.19
C ILE A 22 1.04 7.53 -1.89
N GLY A 23 0.98 6.22 -1.68
CA GLY A 23 1.67 5.56 -0.57
C GLY A 23 3.18 5.65 -0.71
N ARG A 24 3.89 5.71 0.42
CA ARG A 24 5.35 5.69 0.46
C ARG A 24 5.85 4.24 0.56
N PRO A 25 7.04 3.92 0.02
CA PRO A 25 7.61 2.57 0.13
C PRO A 25 7.69 2.06 1.58
N GLU A 26 7.96 2.95 2.53
CA GLU A 26 8.09 2.63 3.96
C GLU A 26 6.76 2.14 4.55
N GLU A 27 5.62 2.61 4.03
CA GLU A 27 4.29 2.21 4.50
C GLU A 27 3.92 0.79 4.08
N VAL A 28 4.62 0.23 3.10
CA VAL A 28 4.55 -1.20 2.74
C VAL A 28 5.60 -1.99 3.52
N ALA A 29 6.80 -1.43 3.70
CA ALA A 29 7.90 -2.10 4.40
C ALA A 29 7.59 -2.38 5.88
N GLU A 30 6.96 -1.45 6.58
CA GLU A 30 6.63 -1.61 8.01
C GLU A 30 5.68 -2.78 8.29
N PRO A 31 4.52 -2.91 7.61
CA PRO A 31 3.67 -4.09 7.73
C PRO A 31 4.40 -5.39 7.36
N VAL A 32 5.21 -5.39 6.30
CA VAL A 32 5.99 -6.57 5.90
C VAL A 32 6.97 -6.98 7.01
N SER A 33 7.69 -6.02 7.59
CA SER A 33 8.60 -6.24 8.71
C SER A 33 7.88 -6.82 9.93
N PHE A 34 6.69 -6.29 10.25
CA PHE A 34 5.85 -6.84 11.30
C PHE A 34 5.40 -8.28 10.99
N LEU A 35 4.93 -8.55 9.77
CA LEU A 35 4.47 -9.87 9.34
C LEU A 35 5.59 -10.91 9.29
N ALA A 36 6.83 -10.48 9.08
CA ALA A 36 8.01 -11.33 9.08
C ALA A 36 8.56 -11.63 10.49
N CYS A 37 8.02 -11.03 11.55
CA CYS A 37 8.54 -11.22 12.91
C CYS A 37 7.94 -12.43 13.63
N ASP A 38 8.68 -12.98 14.60
CA ASP A 38 8.26 -14.19 15.35
C ASP A 38 6.95 -14.00 16.15
N ARG A 39 6.58 -12.75 16.46
CA ARG A 39 5.37 -12.44 17.26
C ARG A 39 4.07 -12.75 16.54
N VAL A 40 4.11 -12.92 15.21
CA VAL A 40 2.93 -13.22 14.38
C VAL A 40 3.02 -14.58 13.69
N GLY A 41 3.78 -15.52 14.26
CA GLY A 41 4.01 -16.85 13.68
C GLY A 41 2.76 -17.74 13.50
N PHE A 42 1.60 -17.35 14.04
CA PHE A 42 0.32 -18.04 13.82
C PHE A 42 -0.58 -17.35 12.76
N SER A 43 -0.09 -16.28 12.13
CA SER A 43 -0.82 -15.56 11.09
C SER A 43 -0.36 -16.01 9.70
N THR A 44 -1.27 -16.64 8.94
CA THR A 44 -0.98 -17.15 7.59
C THR A 44 -2.25 -17.17 6.74
N GLY A 45 -2.09 -17.09 5.41
CA GLY A 45 -3.20 -17.13 4.45
C GLY A 45 -4.08 -15.86 4.40
N ALA A 46 -3.71 -14.81 5.13
CA ALA A 46 -4.42 -13.53 5.14
C ALA A 46 -3.87 -12.56 4.07
N VAL A 47 -4.72 -11.65 3.61
CA VAL A 47 -4.35 -10.53 2.73
C VAL A 47 -4.40 -9.23 3.54
N TYR A 48 -3.27 -8.51 3.58
CA TYR A 48 -3.16 -7.24 4.29
C TYR A 48 -3.18 -6.10 3.27
N ASP A 49 -4.27 -5.33 3.27
CA ASP A 49 -4.41 -4.20 2.35
C ASP A 49 -3.51 -3.02 2.75
N THR A 50 -2.76 -2.50 1.77
CA THR A 50 -1.92 -1.30 1.90
C THR A 50 -2.24 -0.29 0.80
N SER A 51 -3.46 -0.33 0.26
CA SER A 51 -3.85 0.43 -0.94
C SER A 51 -4.27 1.87 -0.66
N GLY A 52 -4.21 2.34 0.60
CA GLY A 52 -4.78 3.62 1.01
C GLY A 52 -6.31 3.65 0.94
N GLY A 53 -6.95 2.47 1.06
CA GLY A 53 -8.40 2.28 0.99
C GLY A 53 -8.96 2.07 -0.42
N ARG A 54 -8.12 2.01 -1.46
CA ARG A 54 -8.55 1.82 -2.85
C ARG A 54 -9.16 0.44 -3.10
N ALA A 55 -8.70 -0.59 -2.40
CA ALA A 55 -9.12 -1.98 -2.59
C ALA A 55 -10.26 -2.40 -1.64
N ALA A 56 -10.69 -1.54 -0.71
CA ALA A 56 -11.75 -1.86 0.23
C ALA A 56 -13.13 -1.76 -0.46
N CYS A 57 -13.88 -2.87 -0.44
CA CYS A 57 -15.31 -2.91 -0.74
C CYS A 57 -16.13 -2.26 0.38
#